data_AF-A0A2D4Q0V2-F1
#
_entry.id   AF-A0A2D4Q0V2-F1
#
_cell.length_a   1.000
_cell.length_b   1.000
_cell.length_c   1.000
_cell.angle_alpha   90.00
_cell.angle_beta   90.00
_cell.angle_gamma   90.00
#
_symmetry.space_group_name_H-M   'P 1'
#
loop_
_entity.id
_entity.type
_entity.pdbx_description
1 polymer ?
#
loop_
_entity_poly.entity_id
_entity_poly.type
_entity_poly.pdbx_seq_one_letter_code
_entity_poly.pdbx_strand_id
1 'polypeptide(L)'
;NVSLLDWINVQDRPNDVESLVRKCFDSMSRLDPRIIQPFLADCRQTIAKLDNQNMKAIKGLEDRLYALDQMIASCSRLVNEQKELAQGFLANQKRAENLKDPSVLPDLCLSHANQLMIMLTNHRKLLDIKQKCTTAKQELANNLQVRLKWCCFVMLHADQDGEKLQALLRLVTELLERVKIVEKLSNVPQMYCLAVVEVVRRKMFVKHYREWAGALVKDGKHLYDAEKAKRESFGKLFRKSFLRNRLFRGLDAWPPSFCTRKPRRFDGELPDISLSDLQFLQSFCPSEVQPLLRVPILCDFEPLHQHVLALHNLVKAAQSLDEMSQTITDLLNEQKVSNSQASPQSITTPRMENTTGTTIATSPKTPSPLSLQGPLCPSVCPPAPLEELSPDSIDAHTFDFETIAHPNLEQALKQESLDLDSLADSPESDFMSAVNEF
;
A
#
# COMPACT_ATOMS: atom_id res chain seq x y z
N ASN A 1 28.50 23.05 -11.97
CA ASN A 1 27.04 22.84 -12.15
C ASN A 1 26.73 21.41 -11.78
N VAL A 2 25.60 21.18 -11.10
CA VAL A 2 25.12 19.85 -10.68
C VAL A 2 23.84 19.60 -11.47
N SER A 3 23.68 18.45 -12.12
CA SER A 3 22.45 18.14 -12.84
C SER A 3 21.32 17.73 -11.89
N LEU A 4 20.08 17.69 -12.39
CA LEU A 4 18.95 17.19 -11.63
C LEU A 4 19.15 15.72 -11.20
N LEU A 5 19.78 14.89 -12.05
CA LEU A 5 20.11 13.50 -11.75
C LEU A 5 21.18 13.40 -10.65
N ASP A 6 22.25 14.20 -10.73
CA ASP A 6 23.29 14.25 -9.69
C ASP A 6 22.69 14.68 -8.35
N TRP A 7 21.79 15.67 -8.35
CA TRP A 7 21.12 16.15 -7.15
C TRP A 7 20.25 15.06 -6.51
N ILE A 8 19.49 14.31 -7.31
CA ILE A 8 18.69 13.15 -6.85
C ILE A 8 19.59 12.07 -6.26
N ASN A 9 20.63 11.64 -6.98
CA ASN A 9 21.57 10.60 -6.55
C ASN A 9 22.33 10.96 -5.26
N VAL A 10 22.52 12.25 -4.97
CA VAL A 10 23.12 12.72 -3.72
C VAL A 10 22.19 12.60 -2.51
N GLN A 11 20.85 12.56 -2.70
CA GLN A 11 19.89 12.45 -1.58
C GLN A 11 19.85 11.04 -0.96
N ASP A 12 19.94 9.97 -1.77
CA ASP A 12 19.95 8.58 -1.31
C ASP A 12 21.07 7.78 -2.01
N ARG A 13 22.32 8.02 -1.57
CA ARG A 13 23.53 7.46 -2.18
C ARG A 13 23.59 5.93 -2.34
N PRO A 14 23.07 5.07 -1.44
CA PRO A 14 23.04 3.62 -1.68
C PRO A 14 21.97 3.16 -2.71
N ASN A 15 21.04 4.05 -3.09
CA ASN A 15 19.98 3.79 -4.06
C ASN A 15 19.94 4.88 -5.15
N ASP A 16 21.07 5.17 -5.76
CA ASP A 16 21.11 5.98 -6.99
C ASP A 16 20.17 5.40 -8.07
N VAL A 17 19.74 6.24 -9.01
CA VAL A 17 18.71 5.86 -10.00
C VAL A 17 19.16 4.69 -10.89
N GLU A 18 20.46 4.54 -11.16
CA GLU A 18 20.97 3.41 -11.96
C GLU A 18 20.94 2.11 -11.15
N SER A 19 21.34 2.17 -9.88
CA SER A 19 21.24 1.08 -8.90
C SER A 19 19.81 0.60 -8.74
N LEU A 20 18.84 1.51 -8.61
CA LEU A 20 17.41 1.19 -8.56
C LEU A 20 16.93 0.49 -9.85
N VAL A 21 17.26 1.02 -11.02
CA VAL A 21 16.86 0.44 -12.31
C VAL A 21 17.51 -0.91 -12.56
N ARG A 22 18.80 -1.08 -12.21
CA ARG A 22 19.53 -2.36 -12.30
C ARG A 22 18.88 -3.41 -11.38
N LYS A 23 18.64 -3.08 -10.11
CA LYS A 23 17.88 -3.90 -9.14
C LYS A 23 16.51 -4.33 -9.69
N CYS A 24 15.81 -3.47 -10.45
CA CYS A 24 14.57 -3.85 -11.14
C CYS A 24 14.81 -4.88 -12.25
N PHE A 25 15.77 -4.66 -13.15
CA PHE A 25 16.09 -5.62 -14.23
C PHE A 25 16.57 -6.98 -13.68
N ASP A 26 17.40 -6.99 -12.64
CA ASP A 26 17.88 -8.20 -11.97
C ASP A 26 16.74 -8.97 -11.28
N SER A 27 15.69 -8.26 -10.83
CA SER A 27 14.48 -8.88 -10.28
C SER A 27 13.57 -9.42 -11.39
N MET A 28 13.42 -8.68 -12.50
CA MET A 28 12.60 -9.11 -13.64
C MET A 28 13.20 -10.32 -14.37
N SER A 29 14.53 -10.42 -14.51
CA SER A 29 15.19 -11.57 -15.12
C SER A 29 15.07 -12.84 -14.28
N ARG A 30 15.16 -12.72 -12.95
CA ARG A 30 14.85 -13.80 -11.99
C ARG A 30 13.38 -14.20 -11.98
N LEU A 31 12.49 -13.34 -12.49
CA LEU A 31 11.06 -13.59 -12.63
C LEU A 31 10.65 -13.98 -14.07
N ASP A 32 11.61 -14.35 -14.94
CA ASP A 32 11.31 -14.83 -16.30
C ASP A 32 10.32 -16.02 -16.24
N PRO A 33 9.19 -15.99 -16.99
CA PRO A 33 8.26 -17.12 -17.07
C PRO A 33 8.90 -18.47 -17.42
N ARG A 34 10.04 -18.49 -18.13
CA ARG A 34 10.82 -19.69 -18.45
C ARG A 34 11.42 -20.36 -17.20
N ILE A 35 11.67 -19.58 -16.15
CA ILE A 35 12.19 -20.04 -14.85
C ILE A 35 11.02 -20.36 -13.91
N ILE A 36 10.02 -19.48 -13.85
CA ILE A 36 8.87 -19.63 -12.93
C ILE A 36 7.95 -20.79 -13.34
N GLN A 37 7.59 -20.93 -14.63
CA GLN A 37 6.53 -21.87 -15.02
C GLN A 37 6.86 -23.36 -14.81
N PRO A 38 8.12 -23.84 -15.00
CA PRO A 38 8.52 -25.18 -14.58
C PRO A 38 8.33 -25.38 -13.07
N PHE A 39 8.86 -24.48 -12.24
CA PHE A 39 8.71 -24.56 -10.78
C PHE A 39 7.24 -24.56 -10.33
N LEU A 40 6.38 -23.73 -10.95
CA LEU A 40 4.94 -23.78 -10.66
C LEU A 40 4.26 -25.07 -11.16
N ALA A 41 4.80 -25.75 -12.17
CA ALA A 41 4.33 -27.06 -12.58
C ALA A 41 4.74 -28.15 -11.56
N ASP A 42 5.97 -28.08 -11.04
CA ASP A 42 6.46 -28.95 -9.98
C ASP A 42 5.61 -28.78 -8.71
N CYS A 43 5.34 -27.53 -8.27
CA CYS A 43 4.43 -27.24 -7.16
C CYS A 43 3.05 -27.87 -7.35
N ARG A 44 2.46 -27.76 -8.56
CA ARG A 44 1.18 -28.39 -8.89
C ARG A 44 1.27 -29.92 -8.86
N GLN A 45 2.41 -30.50 -9.23
CA GLN A 45 2.65 -31.94 -9.10
C GLN A 45 2.80 -32.37 -7.64
N THR A 46 3.45 -31.57 -6.79
CA THR A 46 3.54 -31.79 -5.34
C THR A 46 2.15 -31.77 -4.68
N ILE A 47 1.29 -30.81 -5.04
CA ILE A 47 -0.10 -30.75 -4.59
C ILE A 47 -0.91 -31.96 -5.10
N ALA A 48 -0.78 -32.33 -6.37
CA ALA A 48 -1.45 -33.51 -6.92
C ALA A 48 -0.99 -34.83 -6.27
N LYS A 49 0.27 -34.91 -5.79
CA LYS A 49 0.74 -36.00 -4.94
C LYS A 49 0.03 -35.95 -3.58
N LEU A 50 0.01 -34.81 -2.88
CA LEU A 50 -0.65 -34.65 -1.57
C LEU A 50 -2.09 -35.17 -1.60
N ASP A 51 -2.86 -34.95 -2.68
CA ASP A 51 -4.26 -35.39 -2.79
C ASP A 51 -4.47 -36.84 -3.24
N ASN A 52 -3.41 -37.65 -3.31
CA ASN A 52 -3.52 -39.08 -3.60
C ASN A 52 -4.18 -39.86 -2.43
N GLN A 53 -5.50 -40.02 -2.53
CA GLN A 53 -6.32 -40.76 -1.55
C GLN A 53 -5.88 -42.21 -1.34
N ASN A 54 -5.31 -42.87 -2.35
CA ASN A 54 -4.82 -44.25 -2.21
C ASN A 54 -3.61 -44.35 -1.27
N MET A 55 -2.85 -43.27 -1.09
CA MET A 55 -1.74 -43.17 -0.13
C MET A 55 -2.20 -42.62 1.24
N LYS A 56 -3.16 -41.69 1.27
CA LYS A 56 -3.79 -41.19 2.50
C LYS A 56 -4.58 -42.26 3.27
N ALA A 57 -5.26 -43.18 2.59
CA ALA A 57 -6.12 -44.20 3.23
C ALA A 57 -5.79 -45.66 2.83
N ILE A 58 -5.88 -46.59 3.79
CA ILE A 58 -5.79 -48.04 3.55
C ILE A 58 -7.22 -48.59 3.40
N LYS A 59 -7.64 -48.84 2.15
CA LYS A 59 -8.96 -49.40 1.84
C LYS A 59 -9.12 -50.80 2.46
N GLY A 60 -10.26 -51.06 3.10
CA GLY A 60 -10.57 -52.33 3.74
C GLY A 60 -9.69 -52.71 4.93
N LEU A 61 -9.01 -51.75 5.58
CA LEU A 61 -8.22 -52.02 6.79
C LEU A 61 -9.11 -52.49 7.95
N GLU A 62 -10.28 -51.88 8.11
CA GLU A 62 -11.26 -52.20 9.16
C GLU A 62 -11.73 -53.65 9.07
N ASP A 63 -12.16 -54.10 7.88
CA ASP A 63 -12.58 -55.49 7.63
C ASP A 63 -11.46 -56.50 7.93
N ARG A 64 -10.22 -56.16 7.56
CA ARG A 64 -9.03 -57.00 7.80
C ARG A 64 -8.69 -57.09 9.29
N LEU A 65 -8.80 -55.99 10.03
CA LEU A 65 -8.60 -55.95 11.48
C LEU A 65 -9.70 -56.73 12.21
N TYR A 66 -10.96 -56.60 11.77
CA TYR A 66 -12.09 -57.37 12.30
C TYR A 66 -11.94 -58.88 12.04
N ALA A 67 -11.47 -59.28 10.85
CA ALA A 67 -11.15 -60.68 10.54
C ALA A 67 -9.98 -61.22 11.38
N LEU A 68 -8.97 -60.39 11.67
CA LEU A 68 -7.88 -60.74 12.59
C LEU A 68 -8.38 -60.95 14.03
N ASP A 69 -9.26 -60.08 14.52
CA ASP A 69 -9.84 -60.21 15.86
C ASP A 69 -10.67 -61.51 16.01
N GLN A 70 -11.48 -61.86 15.00
CA GLN A 70 -12.17 -63.16 14.96
C GLN A 70 -11.21 -64.35 15.02
N MET A 71 -10.05 -64.28 14.34
CA MET A 71 -9.02 -65.31 14.44
C MET A 71 -8.38 -65.38 15.85
N ILE A 72 -8.16 -64.25 16.51
CA ILE A 72 -7.64 -64.16 17.88
C ILE A 72 -8.65 -64.72 18.90
N ALA A 73 -9.94 -64.43 18.74
CA ALA A 73 -11.01 -65.02 19.53
C ALA A 73 -11.09 -66.55 19.35
N SER A 74 -11.00 -67.03 18.11
CA SER A 74 -10.98 -68.46 17.80
C SER A 74 -9.73 -69.17 18.36
N CYS A 75 -8.56 -68.52 18.31
CA CYS A 75 -7.32 -68.95 18.94
C CYS A 75 -7.50 -69.09 20.47
N SER A 76 -8.09 -68.08 21.12
CA SER A 76 -8.35 -68.07 22.57
C SER A 76 -9.27 -69.21 23.00
N ARG A 77 -10.31 -69.51 22.22
CA ARG A 77 -11.17 -70.69 22.41
C ARG A 77 -10.37 -72.00 22.29
N LEU A 78 -9.61 -72.18 21.21
CA LEU A 78 -8.79 -73.38 20.99
C LEU A 78 -7.76 -73.59 22.12
N VAL A 79 -7.17 -72.52 22.66
CA VAL A 79 -6.29 -72.56 23.83
C VAL A 79 -7.03 -73.02 25.09
N ASN A 80 -8.30 -72.68 25.26
CA ASN A 80 -9.11 -73.14 26.39
C ASN A 80 -9.55 -74.62 26.22
N GLU A 81 -9.98 -75.04 25.03
CA GLU A 81 -10.24 -76.45 24.71
C GLU A 81 -9.02 -77.33 25.02
N GLN A 82 -7.80 -76.86 24.72
CA GLN A 82 -6.55 -77.55 25.06
C GLN A 82 -6.32 -77.67 26.58
N LYS A 83 -6.67 -76.64 27.36
CA LYS A 83 -6.57 -76.68 28.84
C LYS A 83 -7.58 -77.67 29.43
N GLU A 84 -8.80 -77.69 28.92
CA GLU A 84 -9.87 -78.59 29.36
C GLU A 84 -9.50 -80.05 29.07
N LEU A 85 -8.98 -80.35 27.87
CA LEU A 85 -8.45 -81.67 27.54
C LEU A 85 -7.29 -82.06 28.47
N ALA A 86 -6.31 -81.18 28.69
CA ALA A 86 -5.19 -81.42 29.61
C ALA A 86 -5.64 -81.67 31.06
N GLN A 87 -6.64 -80.94 31.55
CA GLN A 87 -7.27 -81.20 32.85
C GLN A 87 -8.02 -82.54 32.87
N GLY A 88 -8.64 -82.93 31.76
CA GLY A 88 -9.25 -84.24 31.56
C GLY A 88 -8.27 -85.39 31.77
N PHE A 89 -7.08 -85.34 31.17
CA PHE A 89 -6.03 -86.34 31.41
C PHE A 89 -5.64 -86.43 32.90
N LEU A 90 -5.44 -85.29 33.57
CA LEU A 90 -5.07 -85.25 34.99
C LEU A 90 -6.18 -85.78 35.92
N ALA A 91 -7.45 -85.52 35.59
CA ALA A 91 -8.61 -86.04 36.32
C ALA A 91 -8.77 -87.56 36.09
N ASN A 92 -8.57 -88.03 34.86
CA ASN A 92 -8.60 -89.44 34.47
C ASN A 92 -7.48 -90.25 35.14
N GLN A 93 -6.25 -89.71 35.18
CA GLN A 93 -5.12 -90.32 35.88
C GLN A 93 -5.46 -90.52 37.37
N LYS A 94 -5.85 -89.45 38.07
CA LYS A 94 -6.26 -89.51 39.48
C LYS A 94 -7.42 -90.48 39.71
N ARG A 95 -8.35 -90.61 38.76
CA ARG A 95 -9.45 -91.58 38.83
C ARG A 95 -8.94 -93.02 38.76
N ALA A 96 -8.03 -93.33 37.82
CA ALA A 96 -7.44 -94.66 37.67
C ALA A 96 -6.61 -95.07 38.90
N GLU A 97 -5.79 -94.16 39.43
CA GLU A 97 -4.97 -94.36 40.65
C GLU A 97 -5.81 -94.77 41.87
N ASN A 98 -7.04 -94.22 41.98
CA ASN A 98 -7.94 -94.51 43.09
C ASN A 98 -8.80 -95.78 42.89
N LEU A 99 -9.22 -96.09 41.66
CA LEU A 99 -10.11 -97.23 41.37
C LEU A 99 -9.42 -98.59 41.47
N LYS A 100 -8.14 -98.68 41.08
CA LYS A 100 -7.32 -99.93 41.12
C LYS A 100 -7.86 -101.14 40.37
N ASP A 101 -8.93 -100.97 39.58
CA ASP A 101 -9.45 -101.98 38.68
C ASP A 101 -8.66 -101.95 37.35
N PRO A 102 -7.96 -103.03 36.96
CA PRO A 102 -7.21 -103.07 35.71
C PRO A 102 -8.11 -103.19 34.46
N SER A 103 -9.39 -103.55 34.61
CA SER A 103 -10.30 -103.78 33.48
C SER A 103 -10.67 -102.51 32.71
N VAL A 104 -10.64 -101.34 33.36
CA VAL A 104 -10.96 -100.05 32.73
C VAL A 104 -9.78 -99.40 31.97
N LEU A 105 -8.58 -99.98 32.06
CA LEU A 105 -7.38 -99.44 31.41
C LEU A 105 -7.45 -99.39 29.87
N PRO A 106 -7.99 -100.40 29.15
CA PRO A 106 -8.08 -100.35 27.69
C PRO A 106 -8.95 -99.19 27.18
N ASP A 107 -10.13 -99.00 27.79
CA ASP A 107 -11.05 -97.92 27.44
C ASP A 107 -10.48 -96.54 27.80
N LEU A 108 -9.75 -96.43 28.91
CA LEU A 108 -9.07 -95.21 29.30
C LEU A 108 -7.95 -94.85 28.32
N CYS A 109 -7.14 -95.83 27.90
CA CYS A 109 -6.11 -95.65 26.88
C CYS A 109 -6.70 -95.26 25.52
N LEU A 110 -7.84 -95.85 25.12
CA LEU A 110 -8.55 -95.47 23.89
C LEU A 110 -9.13 -94.05 23.98
N SER A 111 -9.70 -93.67 25.14
CA SER A 111 -10.16 -92.31 25.41
C SER A 111 -9.02 -91.29 25.34
N HIS A 112 -7.88 -91.59 25.97
CA HIS A 112 -6.67 -90.78 25.93
C HIS A 112 -6.10 -90.65 24.52
N ALA A 113 -6.05 -91.72 23.73
CA ALA A 113 -5.61 -91.65 22.33
C ALA A 113 -6.51 -90.72 21.49
N ASN A 114 -7.83 -90.82 21.65
CA ASN A 114 -8.79 -89.94 20.98
C ASN A 114 -8.64 -88.47 21.44
N GLN A 115 -8.46 -88.23 22.73
CA GLN A 115 -8.20 -86.88 23.27
C GLN A 115 -6.90 -86.29 22.72
N LEU A 116 -5.81 -87.07 22.64
CA LEU A 116 -4.54 -86.63 22.04
C LEU A 116 -4.69 -86.28 20.55
N MET A 117 -5.52 -87.02 19.79
CA MET A 117 -5.82 -86.69 18.40
C MET A 117 -6.60 -85.38 18.24
N ILE A 118 -7.49 -85.06 19.18
CA ILE A 118 -8.18 -83.75 19.24
C ILE A 118 -7.17 -82.65 19.61
N MET A 119 -6.32 -82.86 20.61
CA MET A 119 -5.27 -81.91 21.00
C MET A 119 -4.29 -81.62 19.84
N LEU A 120 -3.86 -82.64 19.10
CA LEU A 120 -3.02 -82.49 17.92
C LEU A 120 -3.72 -81.69 16.80
N THR A 121 -5.01 -81.96 16.58
CA THR A 121 -5.83 -81.23 15.60
C THR A 121 -5.97 -79.76 15.99
N ASN A 122 -6.25 -79.46 17.26
CA ASN A 122 -6.33 -78.09 17.76
C ASN A 122 -4.97 -77.37 17.77
N HIS A 123 -3.86 -78.08 18.02
CA HIS A 123 -2.52 -77.51 17.91
C HIS A 123 -2.19 -77.12 16.46
N ARG A 124 -2.55 -77.94 15.48
CA ARG A 124 -2.41 -77.59 14.05
C ARG A 124 -3.21 -76.33 13.67
N LYS A 125 -4.45 -76.19 14.15
CA LYS A 125 -5.25 -74.95 13.97
C LYS A 125 -4.58 -73.72 14.61
N LEU A 126 -4.00 -73.86 15.80
CA LEU A 126 -3.29 -72.77 16.48
C LEU A 126 -2.04 -72.32 15.71
N LEU A 127 -1.29 -73.26 15.11
CA LEU A 127 -0.15 -72.93 14.25
C LEU A 127 -0.57 -72.22 12.95
N ASP A 128 -1.67 -72.65 12.33
CA ASP A 128 -2.25 -71.99 11.15
C ASP A 128 -2.71 -70.54 11.46
N ILE A 129 -3.43 -70.33 12.56
CA ILE A 129 -3.83 -68.98 13.01
C ILE A 129 -2.60 -68.11 13.31
N LYS A 130 -1.59 -68.66 14.01
CA LYS A 130 -0.32 -67.95 14.27
C LYS A 130 0.34 -67.52 12.97
N GLN A 131 0.41 -68.40 11.98
CA GLN A 131 1.03 -68.08 10.68
C GLN A 131 0.26 -66.95 9.98
N LYS A 132 -1.07 -67.05 9.89
CA LYS A 132 -1.93 -66.02 9.28
C LYS A 132 -1.78 -64.65 9.95
N CYS A 133 -1.79 -64.60 11.27
CA CYS A 133 -1.57 -63.34 12.02
C CYS A 133 -0.15 -62.79 11.80
N THR A 134 0.86 -63.66 11.67
CA THR A 134 2.25 -63.23 11.41
C THR A 134 2.39 -62.64 10.01
N THR A 135 1.84 -63.31 8.98
CA THR A 135 1.82 -62.81 7.60
C THR A 135 1.08 -61.47 7.51
N ALA A 136 -0.13 -61.38 8.06
CA ALA A 136 -0.93 -60.15 8.03
C ALA A 136 -0.24 -58.97 8.75
N LYS A 137 0.46 -59.23 9.88
CA LYS A 137 1.29 -58.22 10.55
C LYS A 137 2.41 -57.71 9.63
N GLN A 138 3.10 -58.61 8.93
CA GLN A 138 4.19 -58.23 8.03
C GLN A 138 3.70 -57.45 6.80
N GLU A 139 2.58 -57.86 6.20
CA GLU A 139 1.93 -57.13 5.11
C GLU A 139 1.55 -55.70 5.51
N LEU A 140 0.91 -55.55 6.68
CA LEU A 140 0.51 -54.24 7.21
C LEU A 140 1.74 -53.37 7.53
N ALA A 141 2.78 -53.94 8.15
CA ALA A 141 4.02 -53.23 8.46
C ALA A 141 4.73 -52.73 7.18
N ASN A 142 4.84 -53.59 6.16
CA ASN A 142 5.41 -53.22 4.86
C ASN A 142 4.60 -52.10 4.19
N ASN A 143 3.26 -52.20 4.20
CA ASN A 143 2.39 -51.20 3.58
C ASN A 143 2.46 -49.84 4.29
N LEU A 144 2.48 -49.84 5.63
CA LEU A 144 2.69 -48.64 6.45
C LEU A 144 4.07 -48.02 6.20
N GLN A 145 5.14 -48.81 6.12
CA GLN A 145 6.49 -48.30 5.87
C GLN A 145 6.60 -47.58 4.52
N VAL A 146 6.01 -48.13 3.45
CA VAL A 146 5.98 -47.48 2.12
C VAL A 146 5.17 -46.19 2.16
N ARG A 147 4.01 -46.18 2.81
CA ARG A 147 3.17 -44.98 2.97
C ARG A 147 3.86 -43.88 3.76
N LEU A 148 4.49 -44.21 4.89
CA LEU A 148 5.21 -43.25 5.72
C LEU A 148 6.38 -42.62 4.97
N LYS A 149 7.19 -43.42 4.26
CA LYS A 149 8.27 -42.91 3.38
C LYS A 149 7.73 -41.93 2.32
N TRP A 150 6.59 -42.27 1.70
CA TRP A 150 5.93 -41.39 0.73
C TRP A 150 5.39 -40.10 1.36
N CYS A 151 4.76 -40.17 2.54
CA CYS A 151 4.30 -38.98 3.27
C CYS A 151 5.47 -38.03 3.57
N CYS A 152 6.58 -38.55 4.13
CA CYS A 152 7.77 -37.75 4.41
C CYS A 152 8.34 -37.11 3.13
N PHE A 153 8.41 -37.86 2.02
CA PHE A 153 8.86 -37.35 0.72
C PHE A 153 7.98 -36.21 0.20
N VAL A 154 6.66 -36.37 0.19
CA VAL A 154 5.75 -35.34 -0.34
C VAL A 154 5.67 -34.12 0.59
N MET A 155 5.73 -34.32 1.91
CA MET A 155 5.78 -33.22 2.88
C MET A 155 7.07 -32.40 2.75
N LEU A 156 8.23 -33.06 2.62
CA LEU A 156 9.51 -32.38 2.40
C LEU A 156 9.51 -31.56 1.10
N HIS A 157 8.95 -32.10 0.02
CA HIS A 157 8.79 -31.34 -1.22
C HIS A 157 7.82 -30.16 -1.07
N ALA A 158 6.70 -30.33 -0.37
CA ALA A 158 5.73 -29.25 -0.15
C ALA A 158 6.31 -28.10 0.69
N ASP A 159 7.14 -28.41 1.68
CA ASP A 159 7.87 -27.43 2.51
C ASP A 159 8.92 -26.66 1.69
N GLN A 160 9.77 -27.37 0.95
CA GLN A 160 10.76 -26.77 0.06
C GLN A 160 10.13 -25.92 -1.05
N ASP A 161 9.00 -26.34 -1.60
CA ASP A 161 8.25 -25.57 -2.60
C ASP A 161 7.58 -24.34 -1.94
N GLY A 162 7.15 -24.45 -0.68
CA GLY A 162 6.67 -23.34 0.14
C GLY A 162 7.70 -22.24 0.35
N GLU A 163 8.92 -22.56 0.81
CA GLU A 163 9.99 -21.57 1.00
C GLU A 163 10.38 -20.88 -0.32
N LYS A 164 10.48 -21.63 -1.43
CA LYS A 164 10.74 -21.07 -2.77
C LYS A 164 9.62 -20.12 -3.21
N LEU A 165 8.35 -20.49 -3.01
CA LEU A 165 7.19 -19.61 -3.28
C LEU A 165 7.25 -18.34 -2.43
N GLN A 166 7.61 -18.45 -1.15
CA GLN A 166 7.76 -17.31 -0.24
C GLN A 166 8.95 -16.42 -0.60
N ALA A 167 10.04 -16.98 -1.16
CA ALA A 167 11.14 -16.21 -1.74
C ALA A 167 10.74 -15.46 -3.02
N LEU A 168 9.95 -16.09 -3.90
CA LEU A 168 9.40 -15.45 -5.11
C LEU A 168 8.40 -14.33 -4.75
N LEU A 169 7.54 -14.55 -3.75
CA LEU A 169 6.60 -13.52 -3.28
C LEU A 169 7.34 -12.28 -2.77
N ARG A 170 8.37 -12.47 -1.92
CA ARG A 170 9.27 -11.40 -1.45
C ARG A 170 9.88 -10.62 -2.63
N LEU A 171 10.39 -11.32 -3.65
CA LEU A 171 10.99 -10.70 -4.85
C LEU A 171 9.98 -9.90 -5.69
N VAL A 172 8.76 -10.40 -5.87
CA VAL A 172 7.68 -9.70 -6.58
C VAL A 172 7.24 -8.44 -5.81
N THR A 173 7.09 -8.53 -4.48
CA THR A 173 6.72 -7.38 -3.64
C THR A 173 7.77 -6.28 -3.71
N GLU A 174 9.05 -6.62 -3.57
CA GLU A 174 10.15 -5.64 -3.64
C GLU A 174 10.26 -5.00 -5.04
N LEU A 175 10.10 -5.78 -6.12
CA LEU A 175 10.06 -5.24 -7.48
C LEU A 175 8.88 -4.24 -7.66
N LEU A 176 7.69 -4.56 -7.16
CA LEU A 176 6.53 -3.66 -7.23
C LEU A 176 6.76 -2.35 -6.47
N GLU A 177 7.51 -2.36 -5.37
CA GLU A 177 7.87 -1.14 -4.65
C GLU A 177 8.91 -0.31 -5.41
N ARG A 178 9.98 -0.95 -5.92
CA ARG A 178 11.01 -0.29 -6.74
C ARG A 178 10.42 0.33 -8.01
N VAL A 179 9.49 -0.36 -8.70
CA VAL A 179 8.81 0.16 -9.90
C VAL A 179 7.98 1.41 -9.59
N LYS A 180 7.27 1.46 -8.45
CA LYS A 180 6.53 2.68 -8.01
C LYS A 180 7.46 3.88 -7.74
N ILE A 181 8.74 3.63 -7.42
CA ILE A 181 9.75 4.69 -7.27
C ILE A 181 10.22 5.16 -8.66
N VAL A 182 10.48 4.23 -9.59
CA VAL A 182 10.84 4.57 -10.98
C VAL A 182 9.73 5.36 -11.69
N GLU A 183 8.46 5.00 -11.48
CA GLU A 183 7.28 5.74 -12.00
C GLU A 183 7.19 7.17 -11.45
N LYS A 184 7.57 7.38 -10.18
CA LYS A 184 7.64 8.75 -9.62
C LYS A 184 8.82 9.52 -10.20
N LEU A 185 9.99 8.88 -10.33
CA LEU A 185 11.21 9.49 -10.86
C LEU A 185 11.07 9.94 -12.32
N SER A 186 10.37 9.19 -13.18
CA SER A 186 10.16 9.56 -14.59
C SER A 186 9.40 10.89 -14.75
N ASN A 187 8.56 11.25 -13.78
CA ASN A 187 7.80 12.51 -13.75
C ASN A 187 8.62 13.71 -13.20
N VAL A 188 9.74 13.49 -12.50
CA VAL A 188 10.51 14.56 -11.85
C VAL A 188 11.10 15.58 -12.84
N PRO A 189 11.66 15.21 -14.02
CA PRO A 189 12.16 16.19 -14.99
C PRO A 189 11.06 17.13 -15.52
N GLN A 190 9.85 16.63 -15.77
CA GLN A 190 8.70 17.44 -16.17
C GLN A 190 8.29 18.42 -15.06
N MET A 191 8.18 17.95 -13.82
CA MET A 191 7.84 18.78 -12.67
C MET A 191 8.89 19.86 -12.39
N TYR A 192 10.18 19.54 -12.57
CA TYR A 192 11.27 20.51 -12.47
C TYR A 192 11.14 21.63 -13.52
N CYS A 193 10.88 21.28 -14.78
CA CYS A 193 10.71 22.27 -15.85
C CYS A 193 9.54 23.23 -15.57
N LEU A 194 8.40 22.69 -15.12
CA LEU A 194 7.23 23.49 -14.74
C LEU A 194 7.51 24.40 -13.54
N ALA A 195 8.25 23.91 -12.53
CA ALA A 195 8.64 24.72 -11.37
C ALA A 195 9.59 25.87 -11.74
N VAL A 196 10.57 25.63 -12.61
CA VAL A 196 11.49 26.67 -13.12
C VAL A 196 10.73 27.76 -13.88
N VAL A 197 9.78 27.38 -14.75
CA VAL A 197 8.90 28.35 -15.44
C VAL A 197 8.06 29.16 -14.45
N GLU A 198 7.45 28.53 -13.44
CA GLU A 198 6.61 29.21 -12.46
C GLU A 198 7.40 30.20 -11.60
N VAL A 199 8.66 29.89 -11.27
CA VAL A 199 9.59 30.84 -10.60
C VAL A 199 9.81 32.07 -11.47
N VAL A 200 10.14 31.91 -12.76
CA VAL A 200 10.35 33.05 -13.69
C VAL A 200 9.05 33.85 -13.87
N ARG A 201 7.91 33.18 -14.05
CA ARG A 201 6.59 33.81 -14.18
C ARG A 201 6.24 34.67 -12.96
N ARG A 202 6.42 34.13 -11.75
CA ARG A 202 6.19 34.84 -10.49
C ARG A 202 7.14 36.02 -10.32
N LYS A 203 8.43 35.86 -10.61
CA LYS A 203 9.40 36.98 -10.53
C LYS A 203 9.06 38.13 -11.47
N MET A 204 8.60 37.86 -12.69
CA MET A 204 8.12 38.91 -13.60
C MET A 204 6.84 39.59 -13.10
N PHE A 205 5.85 38.82 -12.61
CA PHE A 205 4.65 39.40 -11.97
C PHE A 205 5.02 40.30 -10.78
N VAL A 206 5.92 39.82 -9.91
CA VAL A 206 6.40 40.53 -8.71
C VAL A 206 7.14 41.82 -9.09
N LYS A 207 7.88 41.84 -10.20
CA LYS A 207 8.50 43.06 -10.74
C LYS A 207 7.42 44.11 -11.10
N HIS A 208 6.51 43.77 -12.02
CA HIS A 208 5.49 44.71 -12.49
C HIS A 208 4.53 45.15 -11.38
N TYR A 209 4.15 44.24 -10.48
CA TYR A 209 3.36 44.58 -9.29
C TYR A 209 4.06 45.61 -8.39
N ARG A 210 5.39 45.47 -8.17
CA ARG A 210 6.18 46.42 -7.37
C ARG A 210 6.37 47.77 -8.09
N GLU A 211 6.45 47.77 -9.41
CA GLU A 211 6.53 48.98 -10.24
C GLU A 211 5.22 49.77 -10.16
N TRP A 212 4.09 49.12 -10.50
CA TRP A 212 2.74 49.68 -10.40
C TRP A 212 2.41 50.19 -8.99
N ALA A 213 2.51 49.32 -7.97
CA ALA A 213 2.17 49.70 -6.60
C ALA A 213 3.16 50.74 -6.03
N GLY A 214 4.41 50.77 -6.52
CA GLY A 214 5.39 51.78 -6.17
C GLY A 214 5.01 53.17 -6.69
N ALA A 215 4.51 53.27 -7.92
CA ALA A 215 4.03 54.51 -8.52
C ALA A 215 2.70 54.97 -7.88
N LEU A 216 1.72 54.07 -7.74
CA LEU A 216 0.45 54.33 -7.05
C LEU A 216 0.66 54.89 -5.64
N VAL A 217 1.62 54.34 -4.89
CA VAL A 217 1.96 54.82 -3.54
C VAL A 217 2.69 56.16 -3.53
N LYS A 218 3.46 56.47 -4.57
CA LYS A 218 4.11 57.78 -4.73
C LYS A 218 3.06 58.87 -4.94
N ASP A 219 2.19 58.71 -5.93
CA ASP A 219 1.19 59.73 -6.27
C ASP A 219 0.08 59.83 -5.20
N GLY A 220 -0.37 58.69 -4.65
CA GLY A 220 -1.30 58.67 -3.51
C GLY A 220 -0.75 59.38 -2.26
N LYS A 221 0.56 59.23 -1.98
CA LYS A 221 1.22 60.00 -0.92
C LYS A 221 1.30 61.50 -1.26
N HIS A 222 1.68 61.87 -2.48
CA HIS A 222 1.74 63.29 -2.88
C HIS A 222 0.37 63.98 -2.76
N LEU A 223 -0.72 63.32 -3.13
CA LEU A 223 -2.08 63.84 -2.97
C LEU A 223 -2.46 63.99 -1.49
N TYR A 224 -2.16 62.97 -0.67
CA TYR A 224 -2.44 63.00 0.78
C TYR A 224 -1.67 64.12 1.50
N ASP A 225 -0.37 64.24 1.25
CA ASP A 225 0.49 65.22 1.91
C ASP A 225 0.14 66.67 1.47
N ALA A 226 -0.27 66.87 0.20
CA ALA A 226 -0.74 68.17 -0.30
C ALA A 226 -2.08 68.59 0.32
N GLU A 227 -3.09 67.70 0.35
CA GLU A 227 -4.38 67.97 1.00
C GLU A 227 -4.21 68.23 2.50
N LYS A 228 -3.29 67.50 3.15
CA LYS A 228 -2.91 67.74 4.55
C LYS A 228 -2.28 69.13 4.73
N ALA A 229 -1.37 69.54 3.84
CA ALA A 229 -0.76 70.87 3.88
C ALA A 229 -1.79 72.00 3.67
N LYS A 230 -2.74 71.83 2.74
CA LYS A 230 -3.88 72.76 2.53
C LYS A 230 -4.71 72.94 3.80
N ARG A 231 -5.10 71.83 4.45
CA ARG A 231 -5.85 71.87 5.73
C ARG A 231 -5.04 72.48 6.87
N GLU A 232 -3.73 72.21 6.94
CA GLU A 232 -2.85 72.86 7.92
C GLU A 232 -2.70 74.37 7.68
N SER A 233 -2.63 74.82 6.42
CA SER A 233 -2.51 76.24 6.05
C SER A 233 -3.79 77.01 6.40
N PHE A 234 -4.94 76.59 5.86
CA PHE A 234 -6.24 77.18 6.17
C PHE A 234 -6.57 77.07 7.66
N GLY A 235 -6.25 75.93 8.28
CA GLY A 235 -6.46 75.67 9.71
C GLY A 235 -5.74 76.67 10.61
N LYS A 236 -4.52 77.13 10.25
CA LYS A 236 -3.80 78.19 11.00
C LYS A 236 -4.56 79.52 10.98
N LEU A 237 -5.09 79.91 9.81
CA LEU A 237 -5.83 81.17 9.64
C LEU A 237 -7.21 81.14 10.30
N PHE A 238 -7.96 80.06 10.10
CA PHE A 238 -9.32 79.90 10.60
C PHE A 238 -9.39 79.56 12.09
N ARG A 239 -8.27 79.17 12.73
CA ARG A 239 -8.19 78.75 14.14
C ARG A 239 -8.84 79.73 15.12
N LYS A 240 -8.74 81.03 14.85
CA LYS A 240 -9.25 82.14 15.67
C LYS A 240 -10.63 82.67 15.21
N SER A 241 -11.25 82.09 14.18
CA SER A 241 -12.55 82.53 13.67
C SER A 241 -13.70 82.06 14.56
N PHE A 242 -14.60 82.98 14.93
CA PHE A 242 -15.82 82.66 15.69
C PHE A 242 -16.77 81.71 14.92
N LEU A 243 -16.66 81.67 13.59
CA LEU A 243 -17.45 80.80 12.71
C LEU A 243 -17.11 79.31 12.86
N ARG A 244 -15.86 78.98 13.26
CA ARG A 244 -15.32 77.61 13.25
C ARG A 244 -16.17 76.62 14.06
N ASN A 245 -16.55 76.98 15.28
CA ASN A 245 -17.28 76.06 16.18
C ASN A 245 -18.82 76.24 16.10
N ARG A 246 -19.31 77.30 15.45
CA ARG A 246 -20.74 77.62 15.39
C ARG A 246 -21.38 77.32 14.04
N LEU A 247 -20.71 77.63 12.93
CA LEU A 247 -21.25 77.47 11.56
C LEU A 247 -20.62 76.29 10.82
N PHE A 248 -19.29 76.12 10.89
CA PHE A 248 -18.54 75.13 10.10
C PHE A 248 -17.96 73.98 10.93
N ARG A 249 -18.83 73.30 11.68
CA ARG A 249 -18.46 72.12 12.47
C ARG A 249 -17.92 71.01 11.55
N GLY A 250 -16.78 70.43 11.90
CA GLY A 250 -16.15 69.33 11.14
C GLY A 250 -14.96 69.72 10.26
N LEU A 251 -14.66 71.01 10.07
CA LEU A 251 -13.47 71.44 9.32
C LEU A 251 -12.12 71.01 9.94
N ASP A 252 -12.11 70.57 11.21
CA ASP A 252 -10.93 70.02 11.88
C ASP A 252 -10.68 68.53 11.57
N ALA A 253 -11.50 67.91 10.71
CA ALA A 253 -11.37 66.50 10.33
C ALA A 253 -10.23 66.28 9.31
N TRP A 254 -9.54 65.15 9.43
CA TRP A 254 -8.41 64.77 8.56
C TRP A 254 -8.80 63.61 7.62
N PRO A 255 -8.25 63.56 6.39
CA PRO A 255 -8.41 62.41 5.53
C PRO A 255 -7.68 61.18 6.13
N PRO A 256 -8.21 59.95 5.96
CA PRO A 256 -7.51 58.73 6.31
C PRO A 256 -6.34 58.50 5.35
N SER A 257 -5.24 57.91 5.84
CA SER A 257 -4.05 57.67 5.02
C SER A 257 -4.23 56.43 4.12
N PHE A 258 -4.74 56.63 2.91
CA PHE A 258 -4.92 55.59 1.90
C PHE A 258 -3.76 55.61 0.88
N CYS A 259 -3.29 54.44 0.44
CA CYS A 259 -2.18 54.28 -0.51
C CYS A 259 -0.88 55.10 -0.19
N THR A 260 -0.60 55.45 1.07
CA THR A 260 0.62 56.22 1.42
C THR A 260 1.82 55.36 1.83
N ARG A 261 1.69 54.02 1.83
CA ARG A 261 2.71 53.05 2.27
C ARG A 261 2.83 51.92 1.25
N LYS A 262 4.07 51.46 1.00
CA LYS A 262 4.35 50.36 0.07
C LYS A 262 3.75 49.03 0.59
N PRO A 263 3.25 48.14 -0.30
CA PRO A 263 2.81 46.80 0.10
C PRO A 263 3.90 46.00 0.81
N ARG A 264 3.48 44.96 1.56
CA ARG A 264 4.42 43.96 2.12
C ARG A 264 5.15 43.25 0.98
N ARG A 265 6.42 42.87 1.21
CA ARG A 265 7.15 41.99 0.29
C ARG A 265 6.56 40.58 0.38
N PHE A 266 6.45 39.94 -0.78
CA PHE A 266 6.18 38.52 -0.97
C PHE A 266 7.17 37.99 -2.02
N ASP A 267 7.22 36.66 -2.17
CA ASP A 267 8.08 35.95 -3.12
C ASP A 267 9.58 36.29 -3.00
N GLY A 268 10.03 36.52 -1.76
CA GLY A 268 11.43 36.83 -1.44
C GLY A 268 12.37 35.62 -1.36
N GLU A 269 11.80 34.42 -1.26
CA GLU A 269 12.51 33.14 -1.14
C GLU A 269 12.58 32.36 -2.47
N LEU A 270 12.04 32.93 -3.56
CA LEU A 270 12.11 32.29 -4.87
C LEU A 270 13.56 32.26 -5.40
N PRO A 271 14.03 31.14 -5.98
CA PRO A 271 15.37 31.04 -6.56
C PRO A 271 15.67 32.13 -7.59
N ASP A 272 16.94 32.56 -7.68
CA ASP A 272 17.32 33.66 -8.56
C ASP A 272 17.49 33.25 -10.04
N ILE A 273 16.42 32.73 -10.64
CA ILE A 273 16.36 32.30 -12.05
C ILE A 273 15.89 33.45 -12.94
N SER A 274 16.57 33.70 -14.06
CA SER A 274 16.23 34.68 -15.08
C SER A 274 15.56 34.05 -16.31
N LEU A 275 15.01 34.88 -17.20
CA LEU A 275 14.44 34.41 -18.47
C LEU A 275 15.54 33.89 -19.43
N SER A 276 16.76 34.42 -19.33
CA SER A 276 17.94 33.88 -20.02
C SER A 276 18.35 32.49 -19.53
N ASP A 277 18.25 32.21 -18.22
CA ASP A 277 18.54 30.87 -17.68
C ASP A 277 17.50 29.84 -18.13
N LEU A 278 16.24 30.27 -18.28
CA LEU A 278 15.17 29.44 -18.82
C LEU A 278 15.38 29.14 -20.32
N GLN A 279 15.80 30.14 -21.11
CA GLN A 279 16.16 29.95 -22.53
C GLN A 279 17.39 29.04 -22.69
N PHE A 280 18.40 29.20 -21.81
CA PHE A 280 19.55 28.32 -21.74
C PHE A 280 19.12 26.88 -21.42
N LEU A 281 18.33 26.66 -20.37
CA LEU A 281 17.81 25.33 -20.03
C LEU A 281 17.03 24.72 -21.21
N GLN A 282 16.20 25.51 -21.89
CA GLN A 282 15.42 25.07 -23.05
C GLN A 282 16.30 24.59 -24.21
N SER A 283 17.49 25.16 -24.44
CA SER A 283 18.39 24.72 -25.51
C SER A 283 19.12 23.40 -25.23
N PHE A 284 19.17 22.95 -23.97
CA PHE A 284 19.73 21.64 -23.59
C PHE A 284 18.65 20.55 -23.39
N CYS A 285 17.37 20.91 -23.40
CA CYS A 285 16.27 19.96 -23.19
C CYS A 285 15.83 19.28 -24.49
N PRO A 286 15.40 17.99 -24.44
CA PRO A 286 14.78 17.29 -25.57
C PRO A 286 13.51 17.97 -26.09
N SER A 287 13.17 17.71 -27.35
CA SER A 287 12.02 18.27 -28.08
C SER A 287 10.68 18.08 -27.38
N GLU A 288 10.55 17.03 -26.59
CA GLU A 288 9.35 16.62 -25.84
C GLU A 288 9.16 17.49 -24.59
N VAL A 289 10.26 18.02 -24.04
CA VAL A 289 10.32 18.79 -22.79
C VAL A 289 10.35 20.30 -23.06
N GLN A 290 10.93 20.73 -24.19
CA GLN A 290 10.98 22.15 -24.59
C GLN A 290 9.65 22.92 -24.53
N PRO A 291 8.46 22.35 -24.85
CA PRO A 291 7.18 23.03 -24.71
C PRO A 291 6.84 23.41 -23.26
N LEU A 292 7.27 22.60 -22.29
CA LEU A 292 7.04 22.81 -20.85
C LEU A 292 7.85 24.00 -20.29
N LEU A 293 8.92 24.39 -20.98
CA LEU A 293 9.83 25.49 -20.59
C LEU A 293 9.41 26.85 -21.17
N ARG A 294 8.20 26.97 -21.72
CA ARG A 294 7.64 28.24 -22.20
C ARG A 294 6.93 28.96 -21.07
N VAL A 295 7.29 30.21 -20.79
CA VAL A 295 6.53 31.03 -19.83
C VAL A 295 5.14 31.34 -20.38
N PRO A 296 4.06 31.11 -19.62
CA PRO A 296 2.73 31.59 -19.99
C PRO A 296 2.74 33.11 -20.18
N ILE A 297 1.96 33.60 -21.16
CA ILE A 297 1.74 35.03 -21.34
C ILE A 297 1.17 35.59 -20.03
N LEU A 298 1.83 36.60 -19.46
CA LEU A 298 1.36 37.26 -18.25
C LEU A 298 0.05 38.00 -18.51
N CYS A 299 -0.72 38.26 -17.46
CA CYS A 299 -1.80 39.25 -17.51
C CYS A 299 -1.25 40.58 -18.03
N ASP A 300 -2.01 41.26 -18.89
CA ASP A 300 -1.62 42.58 -19.38
C ASP A 300 -1.59 43.58 -18.21
N PHE A 301 -0.44 44.22 -18.01
CA PHE A 301 -0.23 45.26 -16.99
C PHE A 301 -0.50 46.67 -17.53
N GLU A 302 -0.67 46.84 -18.84
CA GLU A 302 -0.89 48.15 -19.46
C GLU A 302 -2.12 48.90 -18.90
N PRO A 303 -3.29 48.27 -18.62
CA PRO A 303 -4.39 48.95 -17.94
C PRO A 303 -4.02 49.49 -16.54
N LEU A 304 -3.08 48.85 -15.85
CA LEU A 304 -2.58 49.30 -14.54
C LEU A 304 -1.59 50.46 -14.67
N HIS A 305 -0.77 50.48 -15.72
CA HIS A 305 0.09 51.62 -16.06
C HIS A 305 -0.74 52.84 -16.50
N GLN A 306 -1.78 52.65 -17.31
CA GLN A 306 -2.71 53.71 -17.72
C GLN A 306 -3.46 54.32 -16.52
N HIS A 307 -3.89 53.50 -15.56
CA HIS A 307 -4.46 54.00 -14.30
C HIS A 307 -3.46 54.89 -13.54
N VAL A 308 -2.20 54.48 -13.43
CA VAL A 308 -1.14 55.27 -12.79
C VAL A 308 -0.91 56.59 -13.52
N LEU A 309 -0.86 56.60 -14.86
CA LEU A 309 -0.72 57.82 -15.66
C LEU A 309 -1.90 58.79 -15.45
N ALA A 310 -3.13 58.27 -15.41
CA ALA A 310 -4.33 59.07 -15.15
C ALA A 310 -4.30 59.69 -13.74
N LEU A 311 -3.95 58.90 -12.71
CA LEU A 311 -3.78 59.41 -11.35
C LEU A 311 -2.67 60.46 -11.27
N HIS A 312 -1.51 60.21 -11.87
CA HIS A 312 -0.38 61.13 -11.86
C HIS A 312 -0.72 62.51 -12.46
N ASN A 313 -1.50 62.52 -13.55
CA ASN A 313 -2.01 63.75 -14.15
C ASN A 313 -3.05 64.46 -13.25
N LEU A 314 -3.91 63.71 -12.54
CA LEU A 314 -4.83 64.27 -11.55
C LEU A 314 -4.08 64.90 -10.37
N VAL A 315 -3.03 64.25 -9.85
CA VAL A 315 -2.19 64.79 -8.76
C VAL A 315 -1.52 66.10 -9.20
N LYS A 316 -1.00 66.18 -10.43
CA LYS A 316 -0.47 67.43 -11.01
C LYS A 316 -1.52 68.55 -11.07
N ALA A 317 -2.73 68.25 -11.55
CA ALA A 317 -3.81 69.23 -11.61
C ALA A 317 -4.28 69.70 -10.21
N ALA A 318 -4.29 68.79 -9.22
CA ALA A 318 -4.59 69.13 -7.83
C ALA A 318 -3.50 69.98 -7.15
N GLN A 319 -2.27 69.95 -7.68
CA GLN A 319 -1.14 70.78 -7.24
C GLN A 319 -1.12 72.17 -7.90
N SER A 320 -1.39 72.30 -9.20
CA SER A 320 -1.48 73.63 -9.84
C SER A 320 -2.67 74.46 -9.32
N LEU A 321 -3.77 73.79 -8.93
CA LEU A 321 -4.89 74.47 -8.24
C LEU A 321 -4.53 74.94 -6.82
N ASP A 322 -3.42 74.45 -6.25
CA ASP A 322 -2.89 74.92 -4.96
C ASP A 322 -2.21 76.29 -5.11
N GLU A 323 -1.51 76.54 -6.22
CA GLU A 323 -0.87 77.84 -6.49
C GLU A 323 -1.91 78.98 -6.50
N MET A 324 -3.08 78.73 -7.11
CA MET A 324 -4.22 79.65 -7.11
C MET A 324 -4.84 79.81 -5.71
N SER A 325 -4.90 78.73 -4.93
CA SER A 325 -5.44 78.73 -3.56
C SER A 325 -4.53 79.47 -2.59
N GLN A 326 -3.22 79.28 -2.73
CA GLN A 326 -2.17 79.98 -2.00
C GLN A 326 -2.17 81.48 -2.36
N THR A 327 -2.30 81.84 -3.64
CA THR A 327 -2.47 83.24 -4.08
C THR A 327 -3.63 83.94 -3.37
N ILE A 328 -4.81 83.30 -3.28
CA ILE A 328 -5.96 83.84 -2.54
C ILE A 328 -5.66 83.93 -1.03
N THR A 329 -4.94 82.96 -0.48
CA THR A 329 -4.57 82.89 0.93
C THR A 329 -3.60 84.01 1.32
N ASP A 330 -2.66 84.35 0.44
CA ASP A 330 -1.70 85.43 0.64
C ASP A 330 -2.33 86.80 0.46
N LEU A 331 -3.20 87.00 -0.56
CA LEU A 331 -4.01 88.21 -0.69
C LEU A 331 -4.90 88.46 0.54
N LEU A 332 -5.43 87.41 1.18
CA LEU A 332 -6.17 87.52 2.44
C LEU A 332 -5.28 87.83 3.67
N ASN A 333 -3.99 87.48 3.63
CA ASN A 333 -3.02 87.91 4.63
C ASN A 333 -2.59 89.38 4.41
N GLU A 334 -2.35 89.78 3.16
CA GLU A 334 -2.03 91.17 2.80
C GLU A 334 -3.18 92.13 3.13
N GLN A 335 -4.43 91.78 2.78
CA GLN A 335 -5.60 92.55 3.23
C GLN A 335 -5.70 92.64 4.75
N LYS A 336 -5.19 91.67 5.50
CA LYS A 336 -5.20 91.69 6.98
C LYS A 336 -4.13 92.62 7.57
N VAL A 337 -3.10 92.95 6.80
CA VAL A 337 -2.15 94.02 7.12
C VAL A 337 -2.77 95.37 6.74
N SER A 338 -3.28 95.51 5.51
CA SER A 338 -3.81 96.76 4.95
C SER A 338 -5.11 97.26 5.60
N ASN A 339 -6.05 96.36 5.93
CA ASN A 339 -7.32 96.72 6.59
C ASN A 339 -7.17 97.07 8.09
N SER A 340 -5.95 97.43 8.51
CA SER A 340 -5.72 98.22 9.72
C SER A 340 -6.15 99.70 9.54
N GLN A 341 -6.57 100.09 8.33
CA GLN A 341 -7.14 101.41 8.00
C GLN A 341 -8.43 101.29 7.17
N ALA A 342 -9.31 102.29 7.30
CA ALA A 342 -10.61 102.47 6.62
C ALA A 342 -11.79 101.57 7.05
N SER A 343 -13.01 102.03 6.75
CA SER A 343 -14.32 101.52 7.25
C SER A 343 -15.36 101.41 6.10
N PRO A 344 -16.31 100.46 6.11
CA PRO A 344 -16.96 100.00 4.86
C PRO A 344 -18.42 100.45 4.63
N GLN A 345 -18.80 100.45 3.34
CA GLN A 345 -20.17 100.42 2.78
C GLN A 345 -20.14 99.78 1.36
N SER A 346 -21.20 99.21 0.77
CA SER A 346 -22.42 98.55 1.28
C SER A 346 -23.20 97.87 0.11
N ILE A 347 -24.36 97.25 0.40
CA ILE A 347 -25.55 97.09 -0.50
C ILE A 347 -25.53 96.03 -1.65
N THR A 348 -26.50 95.09 -1.55
CA THR A 348 -27.22 94.26 -2.58
C THR A 348 -26.65 93.01 -3.29
N THR A 349 -27.62 92.17 -3.68
CA THR A 349 -27.70 90.87 -4.41
C THR A 349 -28.14 91.11 -5.89
N PRO A 350 -28.59 90.15 -6.79
CA PRO A 350 -28.95 88.71 -6.63
C PRO A 350 -28.74 87.67 -7.80
N ARG A 351 -28.89 86.37 -7.45
CA ARG A 351 -29.61 85.21 -8.10
C ARG A 351 -29.64 84.96 -9.64
N MET A 352 -29.37 83.69 -10.03
CA MET A 352 -30.04 82.97 -11.16
C MET A 352 -30.04 81.41 -11.01
N GLU A 353 -30.43 80.62 -12.04
CA GLU A 353 -31.22 79.36 -11.87
C GLU A 353 -31.08 78.22 -12.94
N ASN A 354 -31.74 77.04 -12.72
CA ASN A 354 -32.12 75.92 -13.64
C ASN A 354 -31.12 74.77 -14.03
N THR A 355 -31.48 73.56 -14.57
CA THR A 355 -32.62 72.57 -14.42
C THR A 355 -32.47 71.31 -15.37
N THR A 356 -32.93 70.09 -14.97
CA THR A 356 -33.14 68.83 -15.80
C THR A 356 -31.87 68.09 -16.31
N GLY A 357 -31.78 66.77 -16.66
CA GLY A 357 -32.66 65.56 -16.76
C GLY A 357 -31.81 64.24 -16.73
N THR A 358 -32.09 63.02 -17.26
CA THR A 358 -33.20 62.34 -18.01
C THR A 358 -33.01 60.77 -17.92
N THR A 359 -33.69 59.87 -18.68
CA THR A 359 -33.73 58.38 -18.44
C THR A 359 -33.84 57.45 -19.68
N ILE A 360 -33.58 56.11 -19.54
CA ILE A 360 -34.23 54.90 -20.18
C ILE A 360 -33.55 53.54 -19.74
N ALA A 361 -34.20 52.36 -19.88
CA ALA A 361 -33.74 51.02 -19.34
C ALA A 361 -34.29 49.75 -20.10
N THR A 362 -33.86 48.50 -19.77
CA THR A 362 -34.49 47.16 -20.15
C THR A 362 -33.88 45.90 -19.45
N SER A 363 -34.62 44.75 -19.30
CA SER A 363 -34.20 43.38 -18.79
C SER A 363 -35.39 42.36 -18.82
N PRO A 364 -35.45 41.09 -18.27
CA PRO A 364 -34.48 40.00 -17.86
C PRO A 364 -34.90 38.53 -18.32
N LYS A 365 -34.26 37.40 -17.87
CA LYS A 365 -34.82 35.98 -17.94
C LYS A 365 -34.06 34.83 -17.18
N THR A 366 -34.67 33.62 -17.07
CA THR A 366 -34.23 32.37 -16.32
C THR A 366 -34.72 31.05 -16.99
N PRO A 367 -34.14 29.82 -16.76
CA PRO A 367 -34.84 28.68 -16.09
C PRO A 367 -33.93 27.59 -15.39
N SER A 368 -34.49 26.40 -15.05
CA SER A 368 -33.89 25.23 -14.31
C SER A 368 -34.37 23.85 -14.90
N PRO A 369 -34.40 22.67 -14.21
CA PRO A 369 -33.41 21.82 -13.49
C PRO A 369 -33.34 20.34 -14.06
N LEU A 370 -32.65 19.37 -13.39
CA LEU A 370 -32.93 17.90 -13.50
C LEU A 370 -32.19 17.02 -12.44
N SER A 371 -32.49 15.71 -12.36
CA SER A 371 -31.97 14.73 -11.36
C SER A 371 -31.60 13.36 -11.96
N LEU A 372 -30.78 12.55 -11.25
CA LEU A 372 -30.51 11.14 -11.57
C LEU A 372 -30.42 10.24 -10.32
N GLN A 373 -30.55 8.92 -10.52
CA GLN A 373 -30.79 7.89 -9.50
C GLN A 373 -29.84 6.68 -9.71
N GLY A 374 -29.46 5.96 -8.65
CA GLY A 374 -28.48 4.85 -8.69
C GLY A 374 -29.00 3.51 -8.14
N PRO A 375 -28.54 2.35 -8.67
CA PRO A 375 -28.95 1.01 -8.23
C PRO A 375 -27.99 0.34 -7.21
N LEU A 376 -28.37 -0.86 -6.74
CA LEU A 376 -27.83 -1.56 -5.56
C LEU A 376 -26.99 -2.82 -5.88
N CYS A 377 -26.42 -3.43 -4.83
CA CYS A 377 -25.53 -4.60 -4.86
C CYS A 377 -26.23 -5.95 -5.21
N PRO A 378 -25.48 -6.94 -5.72
CA PRO A 378 -25.87 -8.36 -5.72
C PRO A 378 -25.24 -9.16 -4.55
N SER A 379 -25.74 -10.36 -4.27
CA SER A 379 -25.32 -11.22 -3.13
C SER A 379 -25.43 -12.73 -3.43
N VAL A 380 -24.36 -13.47 -3.10
CA VAL A 380 -24.26 -14.90 -2.67
C VAL A 380 -24.92 -16.03 -3.50
N CYS A 381 -24.24 -17.18 -3.55
CA CYS A 381 -24.58 -18.38 -4.32
C CYS A 381 -25.24 -19.50 -3.48
N PRO A 382 -26.12 -20.36 -4.05
CA PRO A 382 -26.57 -21.63 -3.45
C PRO A 382 -25.77 -22.87 -3.96
N PRO A 383 -25.78 -24.01 -3.24
CA PRO A 383 -24.91 -25.16 -3.49
C PRO A 383 -25.46 -26.22 -4.47
N ALA A 384 -24.58 -27.15 -4.88
CA ALA A 384 -24.91 -28.31 -5.71
C ALA A 384 -25.36 -29.54 -4.88
N PRO A 385 -26.11 -30.50 -5.46
CA PRO A 385 -26.47 -31.77 -4.80
C PRO A 385 -25.29 -32.73 -4.67
N LEU A 386 -25.35 -33.60 -3.66
CA LEU A 386 -24.57 -34.84 -3.58
C LEU A 386 -25.43 -36.00 -4.10
N GLU A 387 -24.83 -36.93 -4.84
CA GLU A 387 -25.47 -38.17 -5.27
C GLU A 387 -24.45 -39.33 -5.19
N GLU A 388 -24.93 -40.57 -5.16
CA GLU A 388 -24.33 -41.64 -4.35
C GLU A 388 -23.18 -42.42 -5.02
N LEU A 389 -22.26 -42.93 -4.19
CA LEU A 389 -21.24 -43.91 -4.57
C LEU A 389 -21.61 -45.29 -4.04
N SER A 390 -22.06 -46.19 -4.92
CA SER A 390 -22.10 -47.62 -4.63
C SER A 390 -20.69 -48.22 -4.69
N PRO A 391 -20.23 -48.97 -3.67
CA PRO A 391 -18.91 -49.58 -3.66
C PRO A 391 -18.95 -50.97 -4.30
N ASP A 392 -18.16 -51.20 -5.35
CA ASP A 392 -17.87 -52.55 -5.84
C ASP A 392 -16.43 -52.67 -6.37
N SER A 393 -15.94 -53.91 -6.34
CA SER A 393 -14.57 -54.42 -6.62
C SER A 393 -13.48 -53.48 -7.20
N ILE A 394 -12.29 -53.50 -6.57
CA ILE A 394 -11.00 -53.35 -7.28
C ILE A 394 -10.08 -54.52 -6.87
N ASP A 395 -9.65 -55.29 -7.87
CA ASP A 395 -8.80 -56.47 -7.72
C ASP A 395 -7.43 -56.20 -7.09
N ALA A 396 -6.90 -57.20 -6.38
CA ALA A 396 -5.57 -57.17 -5.77
C ALA A 396 -4.40 -57.34 -6.77
N HIS A 397 -4.64 -57.12 -8.08
CA HIS A 397 -3.71 -57.42 -9.17
C HIS A 397 -3.40 -56.23 -10.10
N THR A 398 -3.92 -55.02 -9.84
CA THR A 398 -3.75 -53.86 -10.74
C THR A 398 -2.41 -53.12 -10.61
N PHE A 399 -1.58 -53.42 -9.60
CA PHE A 399 -0.30 -52.72 -9.38
C PHE A 399 0.90 -53.67 -9.34
N ASP A 400 1.66 -53.62 -10.43
CA ASP A 400 2.96 -54.27 -10.59
C ASP A 400 4.04 -53.37 -9.97
N PHE A 401 4.71 -53.86 -8.93
CA PHE A 401 5.50 -53.00 -8.02
C PHE A 401 6.92 -52.67 -8.50
N GLU A 402 7.34 -53.18 -9.67
CA GLU A 402 8.70 -52.97 -10.20
C GLU A 402 8.95 -51.58 -10.83
N THR A 403 7.91 -50.74 -10.98
CA THR A 403 8.01 -49.45 -11.72
C THR A 403 8.31 -48.21 -10.87
N ILE A 404 8.49 -48.34 -9.55
CA ILE A 404 9.00 -47.23 -8.72
C ILE A 404 10.53 -47.18 -8.85
N ALA A 405 11.03 -46.38 -9.78
CA ALA A 405 12.47 -46.16 -9.97
C ALA A 405 13.11 -45.56 -8.69
N HIS A 406 13.88 -46.36 -7.96
CA HIS A 406 14.65 -45.90 -6.81
C HIS A 406 15.83 -45.02 -7.25
N PRO A 407 15.92 -43.74 -6.84
CA PRO A 407 17.14 -42.97 -7.04
C PRO A 407 18.27 -43.57 -6.18
N ASN A 408 19.37 -43.94 -6.82
CA ASN A 408 20.46 -44.66 -6.15
C ASN A 408 21.32 -43.70 -5.32
N LEU A 409 21.09 -43.67 -4.01
CA LEU A 409 21.56 -42.63 -3.09
C LEU A 409 23.09 -42.59 -2.91
N GLU A 410 23.81 -43.69 -3.19
CA GLU A 410 25.24 -43.84 -2.87
C GLU A 410 26.20 -43.03 -3.76
N GLN A 411 25.75 -42.50 -4.91
CA GLN A 411 26.63 -41.75 -5.82
C GLN A 411 26.68 -40.24 -5.56
N ALA A 412 25.80 -39.67 -4.72
CA ALA A 412 25.77 -38.24 -4.45
C ALA A 412 26.83 -37.76 -3.42
N LEU A 413 27.33 -38.64 -2.55
CA LEU A 413 28.19 -38.31 -1.41
C LEU A 413 29.68 -38.13 -1.75
N LYS A 414 30.03 -37.78 -3.00
CA LYS A 414 31.44 -37.69 -3.47
C LYS A 414 31.79 -36.49 -4.35
N GLN A 415 31.11 -35.36 -4.20
CA GLN A 415 31.72 -34.07 -4.53
C GLN A 415 31.10 -32.89 -3.76
N GLU A 416 31.90 -31.83 -3.62
CA GLU A 416 31.63 -30.54 -2.93
C GLU A 416 31.73 -30.55 -1.40
N SER A 417 32.95 -30.27 -0.93
CA SER A 417 33.26 -29.81 0.43
C SER A 417 33.12 -28.29 0.54
N LEU A 418 32.20 -27.80 1.38
CA LEU A 418 32.08 -26.40 1.80
C LEU A 418 31.87 -26.33 3.32
N ASP A 419 32.30 -25.22 3.94
CA ASP A 419 32.62 -25.15 5.37
C ASP A 419 31.45 -25.39 6.35
N LEU A 420 31.76 -26.11 7.43
CA LEU A 420 30.86 -26.41 8.56
C LEU A 420 31.35 -25.69 9.84
N ASP A 421 31.40 -24.36 9.82
CA ASP A 421 32.00 -23.58 10.93
C ASP A 421 31.24 -22.26 11.27
N SER A 422 29.94 -22.18 10.95
CA SER A 422 29.14 -20.95 11.17
C SER A 422 27.64 -21.18 11.50
N LEU A 423 27.29 -22.33 12.08
CA LEU A 423 25.96 -22.58 12.67
C LEU A 423 26.10 -23.38 13.99
N ALA A 424 26.64 -22.72 15.01
CA ALA A 424 26.41 -23.11 16.40
C ALA A 424 25.05 -22.55 16.88
N ASP A 425 24.53 -23.11 17.98
CA ASP A 425 23.34 -22.66 18.72
C ASP A 425 21.97 -22.78 18.01
N SER A 426 21.48 -24.03 17.85
CA SER A 426 20.04 -24.34 17.80
C SER A 426 19.77 -25.79 18.30
N PRO A 427 18.66 -26.08 19.02
CA PRO A 427 18.53 -27.32 19.79
C PRO A 427 17.88 -28.49 19.02
N GLU A 428 18.64 -29.19 18.17
CA GLU A 428 18.18 -30.42 17.50
C GLU A 428 18.39 -31.72 18.31
N SER A 429 18.83 -31.61 19.57
CA SER A 429 19.22 -32.76 20.40
C SER A 429 18.09 -33.73 20.75
N ASP A 430 16.83 -33.29 20.77
CA ASP A 430 15.71 -34.11 21.27
C ASP A 430 15.14 -35.07 20.20
N PHE A 431 15.25 -34.73 18.91
CA PHE A 431 14.59 -35.51 17.85
C PHE A 431 15.24 -36.89 17.63
N MET A 432 16.57 -36.97 17.75
CA MET A 432 17.31 -38.22 17.62
C MET A 432 17.19 -39.14 18.85
N SER A 433 16.74 -38.62 19.99
CA SER A 433 16.48 -39.42 21.20
C SER A 433 15.18 -40.21 21.06
N ALA A 434 14.13 -39.60 20.50
CA ALA A 434 12.80 -40.19 20.37
C ALA A 434 12.70 -41.37 19.37
N VAL A 435 13.72 -41.59 18.54
CA VAL A 435 13.72 -42.63 17.48
C VAL A 435 14.31 -43.96 17.96
N ASN A 436 15.00 -43.99 19.12
CA ASN A 436 15.66 -45.19 19.65
C ASN A 436 14.87 -45.95 20.74
N GLU A 437 13.63 -45.55 21.05
CA GLU A 437 12.81 -46.12 22.14
C GLU A 437 11.47 -46.73 21.65
N PHE A 438 11.45 -47.33 20.45
CA PHE A 438 10.29 -48.01 19.84
C PHE A 438 10.63 -49.31 19.11
#